data_AF-A0AAW5TH59-F1
#
_entry.id   AF-A0AAW5TH59-F1
#
_cell.length_a   1.000
_cell.length_b   1.000
_cell.length_c   1.000
_cell.angle_alpha   90.00
_cell.angle_beta   90.00
_cell.angle_gamma   90.00
#
_symmetry.space_group_name_H-M   'P 1'
#
loop_
_entity.id
_entity.type
_entity.pdbx_description
1 polymer ?
#
loop_
_entity_poly.entity_id
_entity_poly.type
_entity_poly.pdbx_seq_one_letter_code
_entity_poly.pdbx_strand_id
1 'polypeptide(L)'
;MKAFKQVNLVTCDADFHVYRNGLLVVNEDKIVYCGNEDATWEARADETVDCEGAWLMPGLVNCHTHSAMTTLRGIRDDSNLHEWLEDYIWPAESEFTPEVTTKAVKLALTEMLQTGTTTFNDMYNPNGVEIGQIHEVVERSKMRCYFSPTLFSSDMETTEETLARTRTIIEEILSYNDDRFKVMVAPHAPYSCSKDLLKGSLELARELQLKLHIHVAETQAENGIILERYGKRPLAFLKELGYLEHEGIFAHGVELNEREIEELTASKIHIAHNPISNLKLASGIAPVTDLIQAGVTVGLATGSVASNN
;
A
#
# COMPACT_ATOMS: atom_id res chain seq x y z
N MET A 1 -4.55 -30.60 -10.41
CA MET A 1 -5.66 -29.62 -10.47
C MET A 1 -6.63 -29.84 -9.32
N LYS A 2 -7.16 -28.76 -8.76
CA LYS A 2 -8.13 -28.77 -7.66
C LYS A 2 -9.40 -28.03 -8.07
N ALA A 3 -10.55 -28.67 -7.89
CA ALA A 3 -11.87 -28.10 -8.17
C ALA A 3 -12.58 -27.71 -6.86
N PHE A 4 -13.19 -26.53 -6.85
CA PHE A 4 -14.13 -26.07 -5.83
C PHE A 4 -15.51 -26.00 -6.47
N LYS A 5 -16.41 -26.90 -6.09
CA LYS A 5 -17.74 -27.06 -6.70
C LYS A 5 -18.85 -26.55 -5.79
N GLN A 6 -20.03 -26.33 -6.38
CA GLN A 6 -21.23 -25.84 -5.67
C GLN A 6 -20.99 -24.52 -4.93
N VAL A 7 -20.03 -23.70 -5.40
CA VAL A 7 -19.60 -22.47 -4.73
C VAL A 7 -20.25 -21.25 -5.37
N ASN A 8 -20.65 -20.26 -4.58
CA ASN A 8 -21.03 -18.96 -5.14
C ASN A 8 -19.77 -18.16 -5.47
N LEU A 9 -19.60 -17.75 -6.72
CA LEU A 9 -18.42 -17.03 -7.19
C LEU A 9 -18.78 -15.57 -7.49
N VAL A 10 -18.00 -14.63 -6.96
CA VAL A 10 -18.00 -13.22 -7.38
C VAL A 10 -16.65 -12.95 -8.00
N THR A 11 -16.60 -12.65 -9.30
CA THR A 11 -15.32 -12.54 -10.02
C THR A 11 -14.66 -11.18 -9.88
N CYS A 12 -15.45 -10.13 -9.64
CA CYS A 12 -15.00 -8.73 -9.73
C CYS A 12 -14.32 -8.39 -11.07
N ASP A 13 -14.68 -9.08 -12.15
CA ASP A 13 -14.30 -8.67 -13.51
C ASP A 13 -15.07 -7.41 -13.94
N ALA A 14 -14.79 -6.91 -15.15
CA ALA A 14 -15.39 -5.66 -15.65
C ALA A 14 -16.92 -5.70 -15.72
N ASP A 15 -17.52 -6.89 -15.85
CA ASP A 15 -18.98 -7.10 -15.93
C ASP A 15 -19.58 -7.54 -14.58
N PHE A 16 -18.73 -7.68 -13.55
CA PHE A 16 -19.08 -8.12 -12.20
C PHE A 16 -19.86 -9.45 -12.19
N HIS A 17 -19.36 -10.46 -12.93
CA HIS A 17 -20.04 -11.75 -13.00
C HIS A 17 -20.21 -12.41 -11.63
N VAL A 18 -21.41 -12.97 -11.42
CA VAL A 18 -21.76 -13.77 -10.25
C VAL A 18 -22.30 -15.12 -10.71
N TYR A 19 -21.63 -16.20 -10.32
CA TYR A 19 -22.05 -17.57 -10.61
C TYR A 19 -22.59 -18.22 -9.33
N ARG A 20 -23.84 -18.69 -9.38
CA ARG A 20 -24.46 -19.43 -8.27
C ARG A 20 -24.19 -20.92 -8.45
N ASN A 21 -23.79 -21.59 -7.37
CA ASN A 21 -23.41 -23.00 -7.38
C ASN A 21 -22.39 -23.35 -8.47
N GLY A 22 -21.46 -22.44 -8.76
CA GLY A 22 -20.48 -22.57 -9.82
C GLY A 22 -19.32 -23.51 -9.51
N LEU A 23 -18.32 -23.45 -10.38
CA LEU A 23 -17.11 -24.23 -10.32
C LEU A 23 -15.88 -23.33 -10.53
N LEU A 24 -14.93 -23.42 -9.61
CA LEU A 24 -13.60 -22.84 -9.75
C LEU A 24 -12.59 -23.98 -9.84
N VAL A 25 -11.76 -23.99 -10.88
CA VAL A 25 -10.65 -24.97 -11.03
C VAL A 25 -9.34 -24.22 -11.02
N VAL A 26 -8.44 -24.67 -10.15
CA VAL A 26 -7.09 -24.14 -9.99
C VAL A 26 -6.07 -25.20 -10.38
N ASN A 27 -5.06 -24.82 -11.15
CA ASN A 27 -3.87 -25.61 -11.39
C ASN A 27 -2.67 -24.89 -10.80
N GLU A 28 -2.07 -25.46 -9.75
CA GLU A 28 -1.02 -24.83 -8.95
C GLU A 28 -1.45 -23.45 -8.43
N ASP A 29 -0.91 -22.38 -8.98
CA ASP A 29 -1.16 -20.99 -8.61
C ASP A 29 -2.07 -20.23 -9.60
N LYS A 30 -2.62 -20.93 -10.61
CA LYS A 30 -3.43 -20.32 -11.67
C LYS A 30 -4.86 -20.82 -11.68
N ILE A 31 -5.80 -19.88 -11.81
CA ILE A 31 -7.19 -20.18 -12.13
C ILE A 31 -7.24 -20.63 -13.59
N VAL A 32 -7.69 -21.86 -13.85
CA VAL A 32 -7.85 -22.44 -15.19
C VAL A 32 -9.30 -22.52 -15.65
N TYR A 33 -10.25 -22.42 -14.71
CA TYR A 33 -11.68 -22.27 -14.98
C TYR A 33 -12.37 -21.54 -13.83
N CYS A 34 -13.30 -20.64 -14.15
CA CYS A 34 -14.15 -19.93 -13.19
C CYS A 34 -15.48 -19.64 -13.88
N GLY A 35 -16.58 -20.25 -13.42
CA GLY A 35 -17.87 -20.06 -14.07
C GLY A 35 -18.97 -20.95 -13.51
N ASN A 36 -19.99 -21.17 -14.33
CA ASN A 36 -21.06 -22.15 -14.04
C ASN A 36 -20.48 -23.56 -13.87
N GLU A 37 -21.28 -24.48 -13.33
CA GLU A 37 -20.93 -25.90 -13.29
C GLU A 37 -20.55 -26.41 -14.67
N ASP A 38 -19.44 -27.15 -14.73
CA ASP A 38 -18.96 -27.78 -15.96
C ASP A 38 -18.33 -29.14 -15.64
N ALA A 39 -19.05 -30.20 -15.99
CA ALA A 39 -18.63 -31.58 -15.74
C ALA A 39 -17.33 -31.96 -16.48
N THR A 40 -17.01 -31.29 -17.59
CA THR A 40 -15.76 -31.52 -18.33
C THR A 40 -14.57 -30.98 -17.55
N TRP A 41 -14.73 -29.81 -16.93
CA TRP A 41 -13.70 -29.22 -16.08
C TRP A 41 -13.57 -29.92 -14.72
N GLU A 42 -14.70 -30.29 -14.11
CA GLU A 42 -14.70 -31.07 -12.86
C GLU A 42 -14.00 -32.42 -13.05
N ALA A 43 -14.25 -33.12 -14.15
CA ALA A 43 -13.60 -34.42 -14.45
C ALA A 43 -12.08 -34.33 -14.70
N ARG A 44 -11.53 -33.13 -14.90
CA ARG A 44 -10.07 -32.89 -15.03
C ARG A 44 -9.37 -32.66 -13.69
N ALA A 45 -10.13 -32.49 -12.60
CA ALA A 45 -9.55 -32.23 -11.30
C ALA A 45 -9.10 -33.52 -10.60
N ASP A 46 -7.91 -33.48 -10.00
CA ASP A 46 -7.38 -34.59 -9.19
C ASP A 46 -7.99 -34.59 -7.78
N GLU A 47 -8.40 -33.41 -7.31
CA GLU A 47 -9.05 -33.18 -6.02
C GLU A 47 -10.29 -32.31 -6.22
N THR A 48 -11.38 -32.65 -5.52
CA THR A 48 -12.60 -31.86 -5.51
C THR A 48 -12.98 -31.49 -4.07
N VAL A 49 -13.33 -30.24 -3.85
CA VAL A 49 -13.82 -29.70 -2.58
C VAL A 49 -15.24 -29.20 -2.80
N ASP A 50 -16.17 -29.73 -2.01
CA ASP A 50 -17.54 -29.25 -1.99
C ASP A 50 -17.63 -28.00 -1.12
N CYS A 51 -18.12 -26.92 -1.73
CA CYS A 51 -18.22 -25.59 -1.12
C CYS A 51 -19.67 -25.10 -1.13
N GLU A 52 -20.64 -26.02 -1.07
CA GLU A 52 -22.07 -25.70 -0.99
C GLU A 52 -22.35 -24.59 0.04
N GLY A 53 -23.03 -23.54 -0.41
CA GLY A 53 -23.40 -22.39 0.42
C GLY A 53 -22.27 -21.39 0.70
N ALA A 54 -21.02 -21.72 0.39
CA ALA A 54 -19.90 -20.80 0.53
C ALA A 54 -19.91 -19.73 -0.58
N TRP A 55 -19.25 -18.61 -0.29
CA TRP A 55 -18.93 -17.57 -1.26
C TRP A 55 -17.43 -17.44 -1.42
N LEU A 56 -16.98 -17.33 -2.65
CA LEU A 56 -15.59 -17.11 -3.00
C LEU A 56 -15.48 -15.86 -3.87
N MET A 57 -14.54 -15.01 -3.50
CA MET A 57 -14.21 -13.76 -4.19
C MET A 57 -12.68 -13.62 -4.25
N PRO A 58 -12.14 -12.74 -5.11
CA PRO A 58 -10.74 -12.35 -5.04
C PRO A 58 -10.36 -11.88 -3.64
N GLY A 59 -9.16 -12.25 -3.19
CA GLY A 59 -8.64 -11.76 -1.91
C GLY A 59 -8.48 -10.23 -1.92
N LEU A 60 -8.71 -9.60 -0.78
CA LEU A 60 -8.64 -8.14 -0.67
C LEU A 60 -7.20 -7.65 -0.87
N VAL A 61 -7.08 -6.45 -1.45
CA VAL A 61 -5.82 -5.74 -1.68
C VAL A 61 -5.82 -4.47 -0.85
N ASN A 62 -4.94 -4.39 0.14
CA ASN A 62 -4.73 -3.20 0.96
C ASN A 62 -3.67 -2.31 0.30
N CYS A 63 -4.10 -1.23 -0.37
CA CYS A 63 -3.21 -0.43 -1.22
C CYS A 63 -2.24 0.49 -0.47
N HIS A 64 -2.39 0.65 0.85
CA HIS A 64 -1.49 1.42 1.70
C HIS A 64 -1.67 1.04 3.18
N THR A 65 -0.57 0.72 3.86
CA THR A 65 -0.54 0.38 5.28
C THR A 65 0.83 0.69 5.89
N HIS A 66 0.90 0.63 7.22
CA HIS A 66 2.13 0.65 8.01
C HIS A 66 2.16 -0.56 8.95
N SER A 67 2.58 -1.72 8.44
CA SER A 67 2.36 -3.02 9.10
C SER A 67 3.09 -3.16 10.43
N ALA A 68 4.28 -2.58 10.57
CA ALA A 68 5.02 -2.62 11.83
C ALA A 68 4.41 -1.70 12.91
N MET A 69 3.49 -0.79 12.56
CA MET A 69 2.77 0.02 13.55
C MET A 69 1.67 -0.77 14.28
N THR A 70 1.46 -2.06 13.98
CA THR A 70 0.40 -2.89 14.58
C THR A 70 0.42 -2.92 16.12
N THR A 71 1.60 -2.83 16.72
CA THR A 71 1.78 -2.74 18.18
C THR A 71 1.46 -1.37 18.77
N LEU A 72 1.29 -0.34 17.94
CA LEU A 72 0.94 1.04 18.32
C LEU A 72 -0.57 1.31 18.26
N ARG A 73 -1.39 0.29 18.03
CA ARG A 73 -2.85 0.44 18.00
C ARG A 73 -3.36 1.14 19.26
N GLY A 74 -4.10 2.23 19.06
CA GLY A 74 -4.65 3.03 20.17
C GLY A 74 -3.61 3.80 21.00
N ILE A 75 -2.38 3.97 20.52
CA ILE A 75 -1.36 4.76 21.24
C ILE A 75 -1.81 6.20 21.49
N ARG A 76 -2.52 6.78 20.52
CA ARG A 76 -3.12 8.11 20.61
C ARG A 76 -4.36 8.21 19.74
N ASP A 77 -5.51 8.30 20.39
CA ASP A 77 -6.78 8.72 19.79
C ASP A 77 -6.97 10.24 19.94
N ASP A 78 -7.95 10.82 19.24
CA ASP A 78 -8.37 12.22 19.36
C ASP A 78 -7.24 13.24 19.18
N SER A 79 -6.53 13.12 18.05
CA SER A 79 -5.40 13.99 17.67
C SER A 79 -5.42 14.30 16.17
N ASN A 80 -4.81 15.42 15.79
CA ASN A 80 -4.59 15.74 14.37
C ASN A 80 -3.28 15.08 13.87
N LEU A 81 -3.10 14.97 12.55
CA LEU A 81 -1.96 14.27 11.95
C LEU A 81 -0.59 14.72 12.48
N HIS A 82 -0.36 16.02 12.63
CA HIS A 82 0.97 16.54 13.00
C HIS A 82 1.33 16.25 14.46
N GLU A 83 0.40 16.53 15.38
CA GLU A 83 0.54 16.15 16.80
C GLU A 83 0.72 14.62 16.93
N TRP A 84 -0.11 13.84 16.22
CA TRP A 84 -0.04 12.38 16.25
C TRP A 84 1.32 11.85 15.77
N LEU A 85 1.87 12.40 14.68
CA LEU A 85 3.19 12.01 14.16
C LEU A 85 4.33 12.41 15.10
N GLU A 86 4.42 13.69 15.44
CA GLU A 86 5.60 14.26 16.10
C GLU A 86 5.68 13.92 17.58
N ASP A 87 4.54 13.94 18.28
CA ASP A 87 4.53 13.79 19.74
C ASP A 87 4.41 12.32 20.18
N TYR A 88 3.93 11.43 19.30
CA TYR A 88 3.61 10.04 19.67
C TYR A 88 4.22 8.99 18.75
N ILE A 89 3.98 9.06 17.42
CA ILE A 89 4.41 8.00 16.51
C ILE A 89 5.92 7.97 16.34
N TRP A 90 6.55 9.06 15.89
CA TRP A 90 7.99 9.06 15.63
C TRP A 90 8.83 8.78 16.89
N PRO A 91 8.49 9.31 18.08
CA PRO A 91 9.15 8.92 19.32
C PRO A 91 8.96 7.45 19.69
N ALA A 92 7.81 6.84 19.39
CA ALA A 92 7.61 5.42 19.63
C ALA A 92 8.41 4.56 18.64
N GLU A 93 8.37 4.89 17.35
CA GLU A 93 9.10 4.19 16.30
C GLU A 93 10.62 4.29 16.45
N SER A 94 11.15 5.35 17.05
CA SER A 94 12.61 5.47 17.29
C SER A 94 13.15 4.40 18.23
N GLU A 95 12.29 3.84 19.10
CA GLU A 95 12.63 2.77 20.05
C GLU A 95 12.43 1.36 19.47
N PHE A 96 12.01 1.23 18.20
CA PHE A 96 11.76 -0.07 17.62
C PHE A 96 13.06 -0.85 17.42
N THR A 97 13.00 -2.13 17.76
CA THR A 97 14.07 -3.10 17.53
C THR A 97 13.63 -4.10 16.46
N PRO A 98 14.57 -4.81 15.82
CA PRO A 98 14.24 -5.90 14.89
C PRO A 98 13.23 -6.89 15.45
N GLU A 99 13.35 -7.24 16.74
CA GLU A 99 12.42 -8.16 17.39
C GLU A 99 10.99 -7.59 17.49
N VAL A 100 10.85 -6.31 17.89
CA VAL A 100 9.55 -5.66 18.02
C VAL A 100 8.88 -5.52 16.65
N THR A 101 9.61 -5.00 15.67
CA THR A 101 9.14 -4.82 14.30
C THR A 101 8.68 -6.14 13.69
N THR A 102 9.51 -7.19 13.76
CA THR A 102 9.16 -8.51 13.18
C THR A 102 7.90 -9.09 13.83
N LYS A 103 7.74 -8.95 15.15
CA LYS A 103 6.51 -9.39 15.84
C LYS A 103 5.29 -8.57 15.42
N ALA A 104 5.45 -7.25 15.27
CA ALA A 104 4.37 -6.37 14.84
C ALA A 104 3.91 -6.68 13.41
N VAL A 105 4.84 -6.85 12.47
CA VAL A 105 4.52 -7.26 11.10
C VAL A 105 3.83 -8.62 11.09
N LYS A 106 4.34 -9.60 11.84
CA LYS A 106 3.68 -10.92 11.94
C LYS A 106 2.24 -10.84 12.46
N LEU A 107 1.97 -9.95 13.41
CA LEU A 107 0.62 -9.69 13.89
C LEU A 107 -0.25 -9.08 12.78
N ALA A 108 0.27 -8.08 12.07
CA ALA A 108 -0.40 -7.46 10.92
C ALA A 108 -0.79 -8.49 9.85
N LEU A 109 0.13 -9.39 9.46
CA LEU A 109 -0.12 -10.46 8.50
C LEU A 109 -1.23 -11.40 8.97
N THR A 110 -1.24 -11.72 10.28
CA THR A 110 -2.25 -12.61 10.87
C THR A 110 -3.64 -11.98 10.80
N GLU A 111 -3.76 -10.71 11.19
CA GLU A 111 -5.04 -9.98 11.15
C GLU A 111 -5.53 -9.79 9.70
N MET A 112 -4.63 -9.44 8.77
CA MET A 112 -4.95 -9.30 7.35
C MET A 112 -5.47 -10.61 6.75
N LEU A 113 -4.82 -11.75 7.03
CA LEU A 113 -5.29 -13.05 6.57
C LEU A 113 -6.65 -13.43 7.16
N GLN A 114 -6.87 -13.16 8.45
CA GLN A 114 -8.15 -13.42 9.13
C GLN A 114 -9.31 -12.59 8.56
N THR A 115 -9.00 -11.43 7.97
CA THR A 115 -9.98 -10.51 7.36
C THR A 115 -10.03 -10.61 5.83
N GLY A 116 -9.34 -11.60 5.24
CA GLY A 116 -9.40 -11.88 3.80
C GLY A 116 -8.49 -11.02 2.92
N THR A 117 -7.59 -10.22 3.51
CA THR A 117 -6.53 -9.52 2.78
C THR A 117 -5.45 -10.51 2.35
N THR A 118 -5.09 -10.47 1.07
CA THR A 118 -4.07 -11.36 0.48
C THR A 118 -2.90 -10.59 -0.14
N THR A 119 -3.03 -9.27 -0.29
CA THR A 119 -1.98 -8.38 -0.78
C THR A 119 -2.00 -7.07 -0.01
N PHE A 120 -0.83 -6.57 0.37
CA PHE A 120 -0.70 -5.26 1.00
C PHE A 120 0.48 -4.47 0.44
N ASN A 121 0.37 -3.15 0.42
CA ASN A 121 1.44 -2.24 0.03
C ASN A 121 1.85 -1.43 1.26
N ASP A 122 2.99 -1.78 1.80
CA ASP A 122 3.53 -1.25 3.04
C ASP A 122 4.52 -0.12 2.76
N MET A 123 4.48 0.88 3.63
CA MET A 123 5.46 1.95 3.71
C MET A 123 5.90 2.04 5.16
N TYR A 124 7.18 1.81 5.45
CA TYR A 124 7.60 1.74 6.85
C TYR A 124 8.98 2.37 7.12
N ASN A 125 9.10 3.00 8.28
CA ASN A 125 10.34 3.57 8.78
C ASN A 125 11.40 2.47 8.92
N PRO A 126 12.56 2.56 8.26
CA PRO A 126 13.56 1.50 8.29
C PRO A 126 14.21 1.29 9.67
N ASN A 127 13.93 2.14 10.67
CA ASN A 127 14.42 1.97 12.02
C ASN A 127 13.93 0.65 12.65
N GLY A 128 14.86 -0.10 13.23
CA GLY A 128 14.52 -1.37 13.88
C GLY A 128 14.02 -2.45 12.91
N VAL A 129 14.36 -2.38 11.62
CA VAL A 129 13.95 -3.38 10.62
C VAL A 129 15.14 -4.27 10.24
N GLU A 130 14.95 -5.59 10.28
CA GLU A 130 15.84 -6.55 9.63
C GLU A 130 15.10 -7.26 8.49
N ILE A 131 15.46 -6.97 7.24
CA ILE A 131 14.74 -7.44 6.06
C ILE A 131 14.64 -8.97 6.02
N GLY A 132 15.70 -9.70 6.39
CA GLY A 132 15.65 -11.16 6.42
C GLY A 132 14.60 -11.73 7.38
N GLN A 133 14.37 -11.10 8.54
CA GLN A 133 13.31 -11.52 9.46
C GLN A 133 11.93 -11.20 8.90
N ILE A 134 11.78 -10.03 8.26
CA ILE A 134 10.53 -9.62 7.60
C ILE A 134 10.19 -10.55 6.44
N HIS A 135 11.18 -10.89 5.60
CA HIS A 135 11.02 -11.84 4.50
C HIS A 135 10.55 -13.20 5.01
N GLU A 136 11.16 -13.74 6.07
CA GLU A 136 10.75 -15.03 6.64
C GLU A 136 9.28 -15.03 7.07
N VAL A 137 8.81 -13.98 7.76
CA VAL A 137 7.40 -13.92 8.20
C VAL A 137 6.44 -13.77 7.04
N VAL A 138 6.78 -12.98 6.01
CA VAL A 138 5.96 -12.83 4.81
C VAL A 138 5.93 -14.13 4.01
N GLU A 139 7.07 -14.76 3.78
CA GLU A 139 7.18 -16.02 3.03
C GLU A 139 6.35 -17.14 3.68
N ARG A 140 6.35 -17.19 5.02
CA ARG A 140 5.55 -18.15 5.80
C ARG A 140 4.05 -17.86 5.72
N SER A 141 3.65 -16.59 5.66
CA SER A 141 2.25 -16.19 5.50
C SER A 141 1.67 -16.49 4.11
N LYS A 142 2.54 -16.60 3.09
CA LYS A 142 2.18 -16.72 1.67
C LYS A 142 1.42 -15.51 1.09
N MET A 143 1.29 -14.42 1.85
CA MET A 143 0.76 -13.16 1.35
C MET A 143 1.70 -12.54 0.31
N ARG A 144 1.14 -11.69 -0.56
CA ARG A 144 1.92 -10.80 -1.41
C ARG A 144 2.10 -9.46 -0.71
N CYS A 145 3.26 -8.85 -0.82
CA CYS A 145 3.48 -7.50 -0.33
C CYS A 145 4.42 -6.69 -1.20
N TYR A 146 4.28 -5.38 -1.07
CA TYR A 146 5.34 -4.42 -1.34
C TYR A 146 5.80 -3.92 0.03
N PHE A 147 7.03 -4.21 0.43
CA PHE A 147 7.59 -3.77 1.71
C PHE A 147 8.61 -2.65 1.45
N SER A 148 8.18 -1.40 1.61
CA SER A 148 8.94 -0.24 1.10
C SER A 148 9.60 0.56 2.22
N PRO A 149 10.95 0.68 2.26
CA PRO A 149 11.64 1.47 3.27
C PRO A 149 11.43 2.96 3.03
N THR A 150 10.89 3.65 4.03
CA THR A 150 10.55 5.06 3.91
C THR A 150 11.78 5.96 3.91
N LEU A 151 11.80 6.97 3.03
CA LEU A 151 12.82 8.02 3.03
C LEU A 151 12.31 9.27 3.74
N PHE A 152 13.16 9.86 4.59
CA PHE A 152 12.92 11.12 5.29
C PHE A 152 14.13 12.03 5.11
N SER A 153 13.91 13.34 5.06
CA SER A 153 15.01 14.27 5.30
C SER A 153 15.34 14.30 6.78
N SER A 154 16.62 14.37 7.07
CA SER A 154 17.17 14.35 8.43
C SER A 154 18.32 15.32 8.52
N ASP A 155 18.55 15.88 9.71
CA ASP A 155 19.76 16.65 10.01
C ASP A 155 20.97 15.73 10.31
N MET A 156 20.72 14.43 10.52
CA MET A 156 21.74 13.43 10.87
C MET A 156 22.37 12.75 9.66
N GLU A 157 21.68 12.74 8.52
CA GLU A 157 22.14 12.12 7.27
C GLU A 157 21.96 13.10 6.12
N THR A 158 22.95 13.17 5.23
CA THR A 158 22.82 13.88 3.96
C THR A 158 21.82 13.16 3.05
N THR A 159 21.30 13.88 2.05
CA THR A 159 20.41 13.28 1.03
C THR A 159 21.07 12.10 0.31
N GLU A 160 22.38 12.19 0.02
CA GLU A 160 23.13 11.11 -0.63
C GLU A 160 23.23 9.87 0.27
N GLU A 161 23.52 10.04 1.56
CA GLU A 161 23.57 8.95 2.53
C GLU A 161 22.21 8.26 2.69
N THR A 162 21.12 9.03 2.81
CA THR A 162 19.76 8.47 2.86
C THR A 162 19.45 7.66 1.60
N LEU A 163 19.74 8.17 0.40
CA LEU A 163 19.51 7.46 -0.85
C LEU A 163 20.35 6.18 -0.95
N ALA A 164 21.62 6.23 -0.55
CA ALA A 164 22.52 5.07 -0.55
C ALA A 164 22.06 3.98 0.43
N ARG A 165 21.62 4.37 1.63
CA ARG A 165 21.05 3.45 2.62
C ARG A 165 19.76 2.81 2.11
N THR A 166 18.82 3.61 1.58
CA THR A 166 17.58 3.10 1.00
C THR A 166 17.85 2.16 -0.17
N ARG A 167 18.80 2.50 -1.07
CA ARG A 167 19.22 1.60 -2.16
C ARG A 167 19.69 0.26 -1.63
N THR A 168 20.55 0.24 -0.62
CA THR A 168 21.04 -1.01 0.00
C THR A 168 19.88 -1.89 0.46
N ILE A 169 18.89 -1.32 1.15
CA ILE A 169 17.71 -2.06 1.65
C ILE A 169 16.87 -2.58 0.48
N ILE A 170 16.65 -1.76 -0.55
CA ILE A 170 15.90 -2.15 -1.76
C ILE A 170 16.61 -3.32 -2.46
N GLU A 171 17.92 -3.21 -2.67
CA GLU A 171 18.71 -4.25 -3.34
C GLU A 171 18.74 -5.56 -2.53
N GLU A 172 18.76 -5.47 -1.19
CA GLU A 172 18.57 -6.65 -0.31
C GLU A 172 17.21 -7.32 -0.55
N ILE A 173 16.10 -6.55 -0.55
CA ILE A 173 14.76 -7.08 -0.84
C ILE A 173 14.72 -7.74 -2.23
N LEU A 174 15.27 -7.09 -3.25
CA LEU A 174 15.31 -7.62 -4.61
C LEU A 174 16.15 -8.90 -4.73
N SER A 175 17.18 -9.07 -3.90
CA SER A 175 18.05 -10.25 -3.91
C SER A 175 17.34 -11.56 -3.56
N TYR A 176 16.20 -11.50 -2.87
CA TYR A 176 15.39 -12.68 -2.55
C TYR A 176 14.75 -13.33 -3.78
N ASN A 177 14.59 -12.59 -4.89
CA ASN A 177 13.92 -13.07 -6.11
C ASN A 177 12.54 -13.70 -5.82
N ASP A 178 11.79 -13.14 -4.87
CA ASP A 178 10.47 -13.62 -4.44
C ASP A 178 9.36 -12.75 -5.04
N ASP A 179 8.54 -13.33 -5.91
CA ASP A 179 7.42 -12.62 -6.57
C ASP A 179 6.33 -12.12 -5.62
N ARG A 180 6.35 -12.56 -4.36
CA ARG A 180 5.43 -12.11 -3.31
C ARG A 180 6.05 -11.10 -2.36
N PHE A 181 7.36 -10.88 -2.39
CA PHE A 181 8.05 -9.92 -1.52
C PHE A 181 8.74 -8.87 -2.40
N LYS A 182 7.98 -7.83 -2.74
CA LYS A 182 8.40 -6.76 -3.65
C LYS A 182 8.66 -5.47 -2.88
N VAL A 183 9.12 -4.45 -3.58
CA VAL A 183 9.46 -3.14 -2.99
C VAL A 183 9.13 -2.00 -3.95
N MET A 184 8.77 -0.85 -3.40
CA MET A 184 8.66 0.43 -4.11
C MET A 184 9.66 1.43 -3.51
N VAL A 185 9.96 2.51 -4.24
CA VAL A 185 10.67 3.65 -3.64
C VAL A 185 9.65 4.53 -2.92
N ALA A 186 9.82 4.71 -1.61
CA ALA A 186 8.79 5.27 -0.75
C ALA A 186 9.23 6.52 0.03
N PRO A 187 9.43 7.68 -0.61
CA PRO A 187 9.59 8.93 0.15
C PRO A 187 8.32 9.20 0.97
N HIS A 188 8.47 9.61 2.23
CA HIS A 188 7.33 9.72 3.14
C HIS A 188 6.23 10.67 2.63
N ALA A 189 6.55 11.95 2.47
CA ALA A 189 5.61 12.98 2.04
C ALA A 189 6.36 14.21 1.52
N PRO A 190 5.73 15.09 0.73
CA PRO A 190 6.38 16.31 0.22
C PRO A 190 6.88 17.26 1.32
N TYR A 191 6.28 17.23 2.52
CA TYR A 191 6.63 18.13 3.61
C TYR A 191 7.77 17.61 4.50
N SER A 192 8.04 16.30 4.47
CA SER A 192 9.06 15.63 5.27
C SER A 192 10.30 15.24 4.46
N CYS A 193 10.29 15.50 3.15
CA CYS A 193 11.41 15.25 2.25
C CYS A 193 11.81 16.56 1.55
N SER A 194 13.11 16.85 1.52
CA SER A 194 13.68 17.97 0.78
C SER A 194 13.45 17.79 -0.72
N LYS A 195 13.49 18.90 -1.47
CA LYS A 195 13.38 18.88 -2.94
C LYS A 195 14.40 17.93 -3.58
N ASP A 196 15.63 17.91 -3.05
CA ASP A 196 16.71 17.08 -3.58
C ASP A 196 16.51 15.60 -3.24
N LEU A 197 16.01 15.28 -2.05
CA LEU A 197 15.67 13.90 -1.69
C LEU A 197 14.51 13.36 -2.53
N LEU A 198 13.48 14.19 -2.79
CA LEU A 198 12.38 13.80 -3.68
C LEU A 198 12.88 13.51 -5.10
N LYS A 199 13.69 14.40 -5.68
CA LYS A 199 14.33 14.15 -6.99
C LYS A 199 15.14 12.86 -6.99
N GLY A 200 16.02 12.69 -6.01
CA GLY A 200 16.85 11.50 -5.85
C GLY A 200 16.03 10.22 -5.72
N SER A 201 14.89 10.27 -5.03
CA SER A 201 14.00 9.11 -4.91
C SER A 201 13.31 8.75 -6.23
N LEU A 202 12.92 9.75 -7.04
CA LEU A 202 12.40 9.53 -8.39
C LEU A 202 13.47 8.96 -9.33
N GLU A 203 14.70 9.46 -9.24
CA GLU A 203 15.85 8.97 -10.01
C GLU A 203 16.16 7.51 -9.63
N LEU A 204 16.21 7.20 -8.34
CA LEU A 204 16.35 5.84 -7.81
C LEU A 204 15.24 4.90 -8.33
N ALA A 205 13.98 5.36 -8.32
CA ALA A 205 12.85 4.59 -8.83
C ALA A 205 12.98 4.29 -10.33
N ARG A 206 13.46 5.25 -11.13
CA ARG A 206 13.72 5.08 -12.57
C ARG A 206 14.86 4.11 -12.83
N GLU A 207 15.98 4.25 -12.13
CA GLU A 207 17.16 3.40 -12.29
C GLU A 207 16.87 1.94 -11.96
N LEU A 208 16.14 1.70 -10.86
CA LEU A 208 15.78 0.36 -10.42
C LEU A 208 14.49 -0.17 -11.06
N GLN A 209 13.84 0.63 -11.92
CA GLN A 209 12.56 0.30 -12.57
C GLN A 209 11.46 -0.06 -11.57
N LEU A 210 11.45 0.61 -10.42
CA LEU A 210 10.48 0.42 -9.34
C LEU A 210 9.41 1.51 -9.36
N LYS A 211 8.24 1.20 -8.81
CA LYS A 211 7.15 2.19 -8.64
C LYS A 211 7.42 3.11 -7.45
N LEU A 212 6.68 4.21 -7.38
CA LEU A 212 6.69 5.12 -6.24
C LEU A 212 5.52 4.86 -5.28
N HIS A 213 5.72 5.15 -4.00
CA HIS A 213 4.67 5.18 -2.98
C HIS A 213 4.90 6.41 -2.09
N ILE A 214 3.92 7.29 -1.89
CA ILE A 214 4.11 8.55 -1.12
C ILE A 214 2.76 9.06 -0.58
N HIS A 215 2.73 9.67 0.60
CA HIS A 215 1.55 10.41 1.08
C HIS A 215 1.47 11.76 0.37
N VAL A 216 0.31 12.10 -0.20
CA VAL A 216 0.15 13.35 -0.95
C VAL A 216 -1.20 13.96 -0.67
N ALA A 217 -1.21 15.25 -0.34
CA ALA A 217 -2.42 16.05 -0.17
C ALA A 217 -3.36 15.41 0.87
N GLU A 218 -2.81 14.99 2.00
CA GLU A 218 -3.58 14.37 3.09
C GLU A 218 -4.34 15.42 3.91
N THR A 219 -3.73 16.59 4.15
CA THR A 219 -4.33 17.63 5.03
C THR A 219 -4.17 19.04 4.47
N GLN A 220 -5.05 19.96 4.90
CA GLN A 220 -4.88 21.39 4.65
C GLN A 220 -3.54 21.94 5.21
N ALA A 221 -3.08 21.40 6.33
CA ALA A 221 -1.82 21.81 6.95
C ALA A 221 -0.62 21.46 6.06
N GLU A 222 -0.58 20.24 5.50
CA GLU A 222 0.39 19.85 4.48
C GLU A 222 0.40 20.83 3.31
N ASN A 223 -0.78 21.14 2.75
CA ASN A 223 -0.90 22.10 1.65
C ASN A 223 -0.26 23.45 2.00
N GLY A 224 -0.52 23.95 3.21
CA GLY A 224 0.05 25.19 3.72
C GLY A 224 1.59 25.16 3.75
N ILE A 225 2.17 24.08 4.26
CA ILE A 225 3.64 23.91 4.35
C ILE A 225 4.28 23.92 2.95
N ILE A 226 3.71 23.17 2.00
CA ILE A 226 4.26 23.11 0.64
C ILE A 226 4.07 24.44 -0.10
N LEU A 227 2.93 25.10 0.11
CA LEU A 227 2.66 26.41 -0.48
C LEU A 227 3.65 27.47 0.03
N GLU A 228 3.95 27.46 1.33
CA GLU A 228 4.95 28.36 1.91
C GLU A 228 6.36 28.08 1.37
N ARG A 229 6.78 26.82 1.33
CA ARG A 229 8.14 26.45 0.92
C ARG A 229 8.39 26.61 -0.58
N TYR A 230 7.39 26.34 -1.40
CA TYR A 230 7.58 26.18 -2.86
C TYR A 230 6.60 27.00 -3.71
N GLY A 231 5.66 27.74 -3.10
CA GLY A 231 4.66 28.52 -3.83
C GLY A 231 3.67 27.66 -4.61
N LYS A 232 3.55 26.36 -4.27
CA LYS A 232 2.77 25.36 -5.00
C LYS A 232 2.02 24.44 -4.05
N ARG A 233 0.93 23.86 -4.54
CA ARG A 233 0.25 22.75 -3.85
C ARG A 233 1.05 21.45 -4.00
N PRO A 234 0.85 20.45 -3.13
CA PRO A 234 1.62 19.20 -3.15
C PRO A 234 1.67 18.51 -4.51
N LEU A 235 0.52 18.30 -5.16
CA LEU A 235 0.49 17.64 -6.47
C LEU A 235 1.22 18.46 -7.54
N ALA A 236 0.97 19.77 -7.60
CA ALA A 236 1.61 20.67 -8.55
C ALA A 236 3.15 20.76 -8.36
N PHE A 237 3.61 20.65 -7.11
CA PHE A 237 5.04 20.57 -6.79
C PHE A 237 5.63 19.24 -7.27
N LEU A 238 5.00 18.10 -6.95
CA LEU A 238 5.45 16.78 -7.40
C LEU A 238 5.42 16.65 -8.94
N LYS A 239 4.44 17.28 -9.60
CA LYS A 239 4.38 17.39 -11.07
C LYS A 239 5.60 18.10 -11.65
N GLU A 240 6.05 19.21 -11.05
CA GLU A 240 7.29 19.88 -11.48
C GLU A 240 8.50 18.96 -11.38
N LEU A 241 8.53 18.09 -10.36
CA LEU A 241 9.61 17.12 -10.18
C LEU A 241 9.53 15.94 -11.16
N GLY A 242 8.41 15.76 -11.85
CA GLY A 242 8.19 14.66 -12.80
C GLY A 242 7.58 13.39 -12.19
N TYR A 243 7.03 13.46 -10.96
CA TYR A 243 6.43 12.29 -10.31
C TYR A 243 5.22 11.74 -11.08
N LEU A 244 4.42 12.61 -11.71
CA LEU A 244 3.21 12.20 -12.44
C LEU A 244 3.52 11.39 -13.71
N GLU A 245 4.75 11.42 -14.19
CA GLU A 245 5.21 10.70 -15.40
C GLU A 245 5.71 9.27 -15.08
N HIS A 246 5.90 8.98 -13.79
CA HIS A 246 6.38 7.71 -13.27
C HIS A 246 5.27 6.96 -12.55
N GLU A 247 5.23 5.65 -12.69
CA GLU A 247 4.15 4.85 -12.09
C GLU A 247 4.27 4.85 -10.57
N GLY A 248 3.16 5.14 -9.88
CA GLY A 248 3.17 5.21 -8.42
C GLY A 248 1.79 5.26 -7.79
N ILE A 249 1.79 5.09 -6.47
CA ILE A 249 0.59 5.13 -5.62
C ILE A 249 0.72 6.30 -4.66
N PHE A 250 -0.25 7.22 -4.71
CA PHE A 250 -0.35 8.32 -3.75
C PHE A 250 -1.40 7.97 -2.70
N ALA A 251 -0.97 7.93 -1.44
CA ALA A 251 -1.87 7.70 -0.32
C ALA A 251 -2.65 8.97 0.01
N HIS A 252 -3.90 8.78 0.43
CA HIS A 252 -4.86 9.82 0.84
C HIS A 252 -5.51 10.60 -0.31
N GLY A 253 -4.87 11.67 -0.80
CA GLY A 253 -5.46 12.56 -1.80
C GLY A 253 -6.71 13.30 -1.31
N VAL A 254 -6.81 13.59 -0.02
CA VAL A 254 -7.95 14.28 0.60
C VAL A 254 -8.17 15.65 -0.01
N GLU A 255 -7.08 16.35 -0.22
CA GLU A 255 -7.07 17.75 -0.56
C GLU A 255 -7.03 18.02 -2.06
N LEU A 256 -7.14 17.00 -2.92
CA LEU A 256 -7.11 17.18 -4.36
C LEU A 256 -8.29 18.03 -4.84
N ASN A 257 -8.01 19.01 -5.71
CA ASN A 257 -9.05 19.80 -6.37
C ASN A 257 -9.36 19.29 -7.79
N GLU A 258 -10.40 19.83 -8.42
CA GLU A 258 -10.86 19.44 -9.77
C GLU A 258 -9.73 19.45 -10.81
N ARG A 259 -8.90 20.50 -10.84
CA ARG A 259 -7.78 20.60 -11.78
C ARG A 259 -6.71 19.55 -11.51
N GLU A 260 -6.42 19.28 -10.25
CA GLU A 260 -5.45 18.24 -9.86
C GLU A 260 -5.96 16.84 -10.21
N ILE A 261 -7.27 16.60 -10.09
CA ILE A 261 -7.92 15.37 -10.57
C ILE A 261 -7.77 15.23 -12.09
N GLU A 262 -8.02 16.30 -12.87
CA GLU A 262 -7.79 16.29 -14.32
C GLU A 262 -6.32 15.94 -14.66
N GLU A 263 -5.36 16.49 -13.93
CA GLU A 263 -3.94 16.18 -14.13
C GLU A 263 -3.61 14.70 -13.84
N LEU A 264 -4.30 14.07 -12.88
CA LEU A 264 -4.12 12.66 -12.56
C LEU A 264 -4.63 11.74 -13.67
N THR A 265 -5.66 12.12 -14.42
CA THR A 265 -6.22 11.30 -15.52
C THR A 265 -5.21 11.01 -16.63
N ALA A 266 -4.27 11.94 -16.86
CA ALA A 266 -3.20 11.79 -17.86
C ALA A 266 -1.89 11.27 -17.26
N SER A 267 -1.87 10.97 -15.95
CA SER A 267 -0.68 10.54 -15.22
C SER A 267 -0.59 9.01 -15.12
N LYS A 268 0.52 8.52 -14.55
CA LYS A 268 0.67 7.10 -14.16
C LYS A 268 0.41 6.87 -12.66
N ILE A 269 -0.28 7.80 -12.02
CA ILE A 269 -0.53 7.77 -10.58
C ILE A 269 -1.88 7.14 -10.28
N HIS A 270 -1.91 6.32 -9.23
CA HIS A 270 -3.11 5.74 -8.66
C HIS A 270 -3.28 6.22 -7.22
N ILE A 271 -4.52 6.28 -6.73
CA ILE A 271 -4.81 6.76 -5.38
C ILE A 271 -5.10 5.60 -4.45
N ALA A 272 -4.45 5.57 -3.29
CA ALA A 272 -4.83 4.70 -2.17
C ALA A 272 -5.71 5.50 -1.20
N HIS A 273 -7.00 5.22 -1.20
CA HIS A 273 -7.97 5.90 -0.36
C HIS A 273 -8.00 5.28 1.05
N ASN A 274 -7.72 6.10 2.06
CA ASN A 274 -7.65 5.72 3.48
C ASN A 274 -8.81 6.32 4.31
N PRO A 275 -10.08 5.93 4.08
CA PRO A 275 -11.24 6.63 4.65
C PRO A 275 -11.23 6.70 6.18
N ILE A 276 -10.87 5.60 6.85
CA ILE A 276 -10.88 5.54 8.32
C ILE A 276 -9.79 6.44 8.88
N SER A 277 -8.55 6.34 8.37
CA SER A 277 -7.45 7.21 8.79
C SER A 277 -7.78 8.68 8.58
N ASN A 278 -8.30 9.02 7.40
CA ASN A 278 -8.62 10.40 7.05
C ASN A 278 -9.65 11.00 8.00
N LEU A 279 -10.68 10.24 8.39
CA LEU A 279 -11.70 10.70 9.31
C LEU A 279 -11.21 10.71 10.75
N LYS A 280 -10.45 9.71 11.18
CA LYS A 280 -9.95 9.57 12.57
C LYS A 280 -8.95 10.67 12.93
N LEU A 281 -8.08 11.07 12.00
CA LEU A 281 -7.11 12.15 12.19
C LEU A 281 -7.65 13.54 11.81
N ALA A 282 -8.94 13.65 11.49
CA ALA A 282 -9.56 14.87 10.99
C ALA A 282 -8.85 15.48 9.76
N SER A 283 -8.24 14.62 8.93
CA SER A 283 -7.57 15.02 7.68
C SER A 283 -8.57 15.55 6.66
N GLY A 284 -9.73 14.89 6.53
CA GLY A 284 -10.84 15.31 5.67
C GLY A 284 -11.50 14.16 4.90
N ILE A 285 -12.23 14.50 3.82
CA ILE A 285 -12.93 13.54 2.96
C ILE A 285 -12.35 13.65 1.55
N ALA A 286 -11.71 12.58 1.08
CA ALA A 286 -11.15 12.55 -0.28
C ALA A 286 -12.26 12.54 -1.35
N PRO A 287 -12.08 13.23 -2.49
CA PRO A 287 -13.05 13.32 -3.58
C PRO A 287 -13.05 12.04 -4.45
N VAL A 288 -13.28 10.89 -3.82
CA VAL A 288 -13.17 9.56 -4.45
C VAL A 288 -14.19 9.37 -5.58
N THR A 289 -15.39 9.92 -5.45
CA THR A 289 -16.41 9.88 -6.50
C THR A 289 -15.91 10.59 -7.76
N ASP A 290 -15.29 11.75 -7.60
CA ASP A 290 -14.83 12.59 -8.70
C ASP A 290 -13.59 11.97 -9.36
N LEU A 291 -12.68 11.40 -8.55
CA LEU A 291 -11.53 10.63 -9.03
C LEU A 291 -11.97 9.44 -9.90
N ILE A 292 -12.91 8.62 -9.42
CA ILE A 292 -13.41 7.45 -10.16
C ILE A 292 -14.15 7.90 -11.42
N GLN A 293 -14.98 8.93 -11.34
CA GLN A 293 -15.72 9.45 -12.50
C GLN A 293 -14.78 10.03 -13.57
N ALA A 294 -13.67 10.63 -13.17
CA ALA A 294 -12.61 11.12 -14.06
C ALA A 294 -11.76 9.98 -14.66
N GLY A 295 -11.92 8.73 -14.19
CA GLY A 295 -11.16 7.57 -14.67
C GLY A 295 -9.83 7.34 -13.96
N VAL A 296 -9.58 8.00 -12.82
CA VAL A 296 -8.41 7.73 -11.98
C VAL A 296 -8.62 6.40 -11.24
N THR A 297 -7.63 5.50 -11.31
CA THR A 297 -7.67 4.26 -10.53
C THR A 297 -7.55 4.57 -9.05
N VAL A 298 -8.55 4.14 -8.28
CA VAL A 298 -8.58 4.27 -6.82
C VAL A 298 -8.65 2.89 -6.17
N GLY A 299 -7.68 2.60 -5.30
CA GLY A 299 -7.68 1.43 -4.41
C GLY A 299 -8.11 1.80 -3.00
N LEU A 300 -8.56 0.82 -2.22
CA LEU A 300 -8.86 0.99 -0.80
C LEU A 300 -7.66 0.63 0.05
N ALA A 301 -7.52 1.32 1.18
CA ALA A 301 -6.40 1.16 2.07
C ALA A 301 -6.78 1.46 3.53
N THR A 302 -5.99 0.91 4.46
CA THR A 302 -6.27 1.01 5.89
C THR A 302 -5.60 2.21 6.56
N GLY A 303 -4.52 2.73 5.98
CA GLY A 303 -3.59 3.61 6.68
C GLY A 303 -2.86 2.86 7.80
N SER A 304 -2.42 3.59 8.82
CA SER A 304 -1.83 3.00 10.03
C SER A 304 -2.93 2.47 10.94
N VAL A 305 -2.69 1.34 11.61
CA VAL A 305 -3.55 0.87 12.71
C VAL A 305 -3.57 1.82 13.92
N ALA A 306 -2.60 2.73 14.05
CA ALA A 306 -2.59 3.73 15.11
C ALA A 306 -3.46 4.95 14.75
N SER A 307 -3.76 5.13 13.46
CA SER A 307 -4.80 6.03 12.94
C SER A 307 -6.02 5.27 12.41
N ASN A 308 -6.15 4.01 12.80
CA ASN A 308 -7.31 3.13 12.62
C ASN A 308 -7.59 2.45 13.99
N ASN A 309 -8.42 1.41 14.04
CA ASN A 309 -8.67 0.59 15.23
C ASN A 309 -8.76 -0.89 14.89
#